data_AF-A0A3D2HHB6-F1
#
_entry.id   AF-A0A3D2HHB6-F1
#
_cell.length_a   1.000
_cell.length_b   1.000
_cell.length_c   1.000
_cell.angle_alpha   90.00
_cell.angle_beta   90.00
_cell.angle_gamma   90.00
#
_symmetry.space_group_name_H-M   'P 1'
#
loop_
_entity.id
_entity.type
_entity.pdbx_description
1 polymer ?
#
loop_
_entity_poly.entity_id
_entity_poly.type
_entity_poly.pdbx_seq_one_letter_code
_entity_poly.pdbx_strand_id
1 'polypeptide(L)'
;MPFPRKVKVIKADEILDEKIRQLIDLSKQQKSTVSIQDISRILPDTIAITRELEKVVNILEGLHIKVIDTAEEDILSSNKEEEIEAAFSSTPDGIEDPVRMYLKQMGSIPLLTYEQEIQISKDIEQAEHTAFDQLFSYSLSLDYQLDLANKLIEHNERFDQLVIEKKVMNRAEYYE
;
A
#
# COMPACT_ATOMS: atom_id res chain seq x y z
N MET A 1 43.94 37.57 -38.66
CA MET A 1 43.96 37.36 -37.19
C MET A 1 42.53 37.09 -36.71
N PRO A 2 42.34 36.23 -35.69
CA PRO A 2 41.39 35.12 -35.75
C PRO A 2 40.02 35.39 -35.07
N PHE A 3 39.06 34.55 -35.47
CA PHE A 3 37.65 34.47 -35.07
C PHE A 3 37.41 34.36 -33.54
N PRO A 4 36.25 34.86 -33.04
CA PRO A 4 35.84 34.64 -31.67
C PRO A 4 35.40 33.18 -31.46
N ARG A 5 36.01 32.48 -30.49
CA ARG A 5 35.58 31.15 -30.04
C ARG A 5 34.27 31.28 -29.26
N LYS A 6 33.15 30.84 -29.85
CA LYS A 6 31.94 30.49 -29.09
C LYS A 6 32.22 29.20 -28.32
N VAL A 7 32.39 29.29 -27.01
CA VAL A 7 32.56 28.12 -26.13
C VAL A 7 31.19 27.66 -25.63
N LYS A 8 30.74 26.53 -26.20
CA LYS A 8 29.82 25.48 -25.68
C LYS A 8 28.73 25.89 -24.67
N VAL A 9 27.49 26.00 -25.15
CA VAL A 9 26.23 26.00 -24.36
C VAL A 9 25.51 24.63 -24.42
N ILE A 10 26.09 23.63 -25.09
CA ILE A 10 25.39 22.41 -25.54
C ILE A 10 25.51 21.24 -24.54
N LYS A 11 25.44 21.46 -23.22
CA LYS A 11 25.58 20.36 -22.23
C LYS A 11 24.63 20.37 -21.03
N ALA A 12 23.77 21.39 -20.90
CA ALA A 12 22.81 21.47 -19.79
C ALA A 12 21.54 20.64 -20.05
N ASP A 13 21.06 20.65 -21.29
CA ASP A 13 19.76 20.04 -21.65
C ASP A 13 19.78 18.50 -21.62
N GLU A 14 20.87 17.85 -22.04
CA GLU A 14 20.97 16.37 -22.00
C GLU A 14 20.98 15.83 -20.55
N ILE A 15 21.61 16.56 -19.62
CA ILE A 15 21.65 16.20 -18.19
C ILE A 15 20.26 16.40 -17.55
N LEU A 16 19.52 17.41 -18.02
CA LEU A 16 18.15 17.65 -17.59
C LEU A 16 17.23 16.50 -17.99
N ASP A 17 17.31 16.07 -19.24
CA ASP A 17 16.47 15.01 -19.79
C ASP A 17 16.73 13.66 -19.11
N GLU A 18 17.99 13.35 -18.78
CA GLU A 18 18.34 12.16 -18.00
C GLU A 18 17.75 12.19 -16.59
N LYS A 19 17.79 13.35 -15.91
CA LYS A 19 17.23 13.52 -14.57
C LYS A 19 15.69 13.49 -14.57
N ILE A 20 15.04 14.05 -15.60
CA ILE A 20 13.59 13.95 -15.78
C ILE A 20 13.17 12.50 -15.99
N ARG A 21 13.93 11.71 -16.77
CA ARG A 21 13.66 10.27 -16.91
C ARG A 21 13.76 9.53 -15.59
N GLN A 22 14.75 9.85 -14.76
CA GLN A 22 14.88 9.28 -13.42
C GLN A 22 13.68 9.65 -12.52
N LEU A 23 13.19 10.89 -12.60
CA LEU A 23 11.97 11.34 -11.90
C LEU A 23 10.72 10.58 -12.37
N ILE A 24 10.59 10.32 -13.68
CA ILE A 24 9.48 9.55 -14.25
C ILE A 24 9.53 8.09 -13.79
N ASP A 25 10.72 7.48 -13.74
CA ASP A 25 10.87 6.09 -13.31
C ASP A 25 10.57 5.92 -11.81
N LEU A 26 10.97 6.89 -10.97
CA LEU A 26 10.58 6.92 -9.56
C LEU A 26 9.07 7.12 -9.39
N SER A 27 8.48 8.01 -10.18
CA SER A 27 7.04 8.26 -10.17
C SER A 27 6.22 7.01 -10.53
N LYS A 28 6.67 6.21 -11.51
CA LYS A 28 6.02 4.94 -11.86
C LYS A 28 6.08 3.91 -10.74
N GLN A 29 7.16 3.91 -9.95
CA GLN A 29 7.31 3.01 -8.81
C GLN A 29 6.45 3.45 -7.61
N GLN A 30 6.28 4.77 -7.42
CA GLN A 30 5.52 5.36 -6.32
C GLN A 30 4.11 5.81 -6.72
N LYS A 31 3.40 5.02 -7.54
CA LYS A 31 1.98 5.24 -7.88
C LYS A 31 1.65 6.67 -8.37
N SER A 32 2.46 7.20 -9.28
CA SER A 32 2.27 8.51 -9.92
C SER A 32 2.37 9.72 -8.98
N THR A 33 2.98 9.56 -7.79
CA THR A 33 3.29 10.67 -6.89
C THR A 33 4.79 10.92 -6.85
N VAL A 34 5.19 12.20 -6.77
CA VAL A 34 6.60 12.59 -6.65
C VAL A 34 6.69 13.65 -5.57
N SER A 35 7.57 13.44 -4.59
CA SER A 35 7.79 14.39 -3.51
C SER A 35 8.65 15.58 -3.95
N ILE A 36 8.37 16.76 -3.42
CA ILE A 36 9.23 17.95 -3.58
C ILE A 36 10.66 17.68 -3.07
N GLN A 37 10.81 16.84 -2.05
CA GLN A 37 12.13 16.44 -1.54
C GLN A 37 12.90 15.57 -2.55
N ASP A 38 12.21 14.70 -3.28
CA ASP A 38 12.81 13.87 -4.32
C ASP A 38 13.25 14.71 -5.51
N ILE A 39 12.43 15.69 -5.89
CA ILE A 39 12.79 16.69 -6.90
C ILE A 39 14.05 17.44 -6.46
N SER A 40 14.09 17.95 -5.22
CA SER A 40 15.24 18.69 -4.69
C SER A 40 16.51 17.81 -4.58
N ARG A 41 16.36 16.50 -4.32
CA ARG A 41 17.47 15.54 -4.20
C ARG A 41 18.05 15.11 -5.54
N ILE A 42 17.23 15.01 -6.59
CA ILE A 42 17.64 14.61 -7.95
C ILE A 42 18.14 15.82 -8.75
N LEU A 43 17.62 17.00 -8.41
CA LEU A 43 18.07 18.30 -8.92
C LEU A 43 18.89 19.12 -7.88
N PRO A 44 19.97 18.59 -7.28
CA PRO A 44 20.84 19.42 -6.47
C PRO A 44 21.70 20.29 -7.42
N ASP A 45 21.55 21.60 -7.27
CA ASP A 45 22.49 22.65 -7.68
C ASP A 45 22.70 22.96 -9.17
N THR A 46 22.03 22.31 -10.12
CA THR A 46 22.13 22.71 -11.54
C THR A 46 21.10 23.74 -11.99
N ILE A 47 20.02 23.97 -11.22
CA ILE A 47 18.88 24.79 -11.64
C ILE A 47 18.26 25.54 -10.44
N ALA A 48 18.98 26.52 -9.93
CA ALA A 48 18.40 27.57 -9.08
C ALA A 48 17.72 28.66 -9.94
N ILE A 49 17.06 28.26 -11.03
CA ILE A 49 16.27 29.17 -11.87
C ILE A 49 14.83 28.67 -11.78
N THR A 50 14.02 29.35 -10.98
CA THR A 50 12.58 29.13 -10.78
C THR A 50 11.84 28.77 -12.08
N ARG A 51 12.25 29.33 -13.23
CA ARG A 51 11.68 29.07 -14.56
C ARG A 51 11.85 27.65 -15.10
N GLU A 52 12.93 26.96 -14.78
CA GLU A 52 13.15 25.59 -15.27
C GLU A 52 12.46 24.57 -14.38
N LEU A 53 12.32 24.87 -13.08
CA LEU A 53 11.48 24.09 -12.16
C LEU A 53 10.01 24.14 -12.59
N GLU A 54 9.49 25.31 -12.95
CA GLU A 54 8.14 25.45 -13.54
C GLU A 54 7.96 24.59 -14.80
N LYS A 55 8.98 24.49 -15.67
CA LYS A 55 8.92 23.62 -16.86
C LYS A 55 8.86 22.14 -16.49
N VAL A 56 9.68 21.71 -15.52
CA VAL A 56 9.68 20.32 -15.04
C VAL A 56 8.33 19.98 -14.41
N VAL A 57 7.77 20.86 -13.58
CA VAL A 57 6.44 20.69 -12.98
C VAL A 57 5.37 20.61 -14.06
N ASN A 58 5.37 21.50 -15.05
CA ASN A 58 4.41 21.45 -16.17
C ASN A 58 4.54 20.15 -17.01
N ILE A 59 5.75 19.62 -17.18
CA ILE A 59 5.97 18.34 -17.89
C ILE A 59 5.45 17.17 -17.05
N LEU A 60 5.67 17.18 -15.73
CA LEU A 60 5.18 16.15 -14.82
C LEU A 60 3.64 16.19 -14.71
N GLU A 61 3.04 17.38 -14.64
CA GLU A 61 1.58 17.56 -14.69
C GLU A 61 0.99 17.06 -16.03
N GLY A 62 1.66 17.35 -17.15
CA GLY A 62 1.27 16.83 -18.48
C GLY A 62 1.35 15.30 -18.61
N LEU A 63 2.11 14.64 -17.71
CA LEU A 63 2.22 13.19 -17.61
C LEU A 63 1.29 12.58 -16.54
N HIS A 64 0.35 13.36 -15.97
CA HIS A 64 -0.53 12.97 -14.87
C HIS A 64 0.20 12.53 -13.58
N ILE A 65 1.38 13.10 -13.32
CA ILE A 65 2.16 12.86 -12.10
C ILE A 65 1.83 13.96 -11.10
N LYS A 66 1.29 13.57 -9.93
CA LYS A 66 0.91 14.52 -8.88
C LYS A 66 2.14 14.81 -8.01
N VAL A 67 2.56 16.07 -7.96
CA VAL A 67 3.62 16.52 -7.05
C VAL A 67 2.98 16.80 -5.69
N ILE A 68 3.45 16.13 -4.65
CA ILE A 68 2.88 16.22 -3.30
C ILE A 68 3.99 16.67 -2.35
N ASP A 69 3.68 17.58 -1.42
CA ASP A 69 4.61 17.91 -0.33
C ASP A 69 4.60 16.75 0.68
N THR A 70 5.74 16.39 1.25
CA THR A 70 5.84 15.31 2.26
C THR A 70 4.89 15.48 3.45
N ALA A 71 4.53 16.73 3.77
CA ALA A 71 3.51 17.01 4.78
C ALA A 71 2.10 16.65 4.31
N GLU A 72 1.81 16.75 3.01
CA GLU A 72 0.49 16.49 2.42
C GLU A 72 0.19 15.00 2.18
N GLU A 73 1.17 14.10 2.17
CA GLU A 73 0.89 12.65 2.04
C GLU A 73 0.09 12.11 3.24
N ASP A 74 0.44 12.55 4.45
CA ASP A 74 -0.34 12.24 5.66
C ASP A 74 -1.69 12.99 5.64
N ILE A 75 -1.70 14.25 5.24
CA ILE A 75 -2.92 15.08 5.21
C ILE A 75 -3.90 14.61 4.11
N LEU A 76 -3.47 14.02 3.00
CA LEU A 76 -4.34 13.42 1.97
C LEU A 76 -4.98 12.11 2.44
N SER A 77 -4.31 11.38 3.31
CA SER A 77 -4.83 10.17 3.96
C SER A 77 -5.89 10.56 4.98
N SER A 78 -5.57 11.53 5.85
CA SER A 78 -6.48 12.06 6.87
C SER A 78 -7.64 12.87 6.29
N ASN A 79 -7.41 13.70 5.26
CA ASN A 79 -8.48 14.47 4.61
C ASN A 79 -9.48 13.56 3.90
N LYS A 80 -9.09 12.41 3.36
CA LYS A 80 -10.07 11.47 2.79
C LYS A 80 -11.00 10.94 3.86
N GLU A 81 -10.50 10.63 5.05
CA GLU A 81 -11.31 10.18 6.18
C GLU A 81 -12.20 11.31 6.73
N GLU A 82 -11.64 12.52 6.90
CA GLU A 82 -12.40 13.69 7.38
C GLU A 82 -13.41 14.23 6.35
N GLU A 83 -13.13 14.16 5.05
CA GLU A 83 -14.05 14.58 3.98
C GLU A 83 -15.22 13.59 3.80
N ILE A 84 -14.99 12.29 4.08
CA ILE A 84 -16.05 11.26 4.16
C ILE A 84 -16.94 11.50 5.39
N GLU A 85 -16.36 11.82 6.56
CA GLU A 85 -17.15 12.14 7.76
C GLU A 85 -17.91 13.48 7.64
N ALA A 86 -17.28 14.50 7.05
CA ALA A 86 -17.90 15.81 6.83
C ALA A 86 -19.11 15.71 5.88
N ALA A 87 -19.00 14.93 4.79
CA ALA A 87 -20.10 14.65 3.86
C ALA A 87 -21.27 13.87 4.50
N PHE A 88 -21.03 13.22 5.64
CA PHE A 88 -22.03 12.50 6.43
C PHE A 88 -22.80 13.40 7.40
N SER A 89 -22.13 14.42 7.95
CA SER A 89 -22.71 15.33 8.95
C SER A 89 -23.58 16.47 8.39
N SER A 90 -23.46 16.77 7.09
CA SER A 90 -24.12 17.92 6.45
C SER A 90 -25.33 17.54 5.59
N THR A 91 -26.33 16.86 6.16
CA THR A 91 -27.67 16.76 5.53
C THR A 91 -28.77 17.02 6.56
N PRO A 92 -29.53 18.14 6.44
CA PRO A 92 -30.66 18.41 7.31
C PRO A 92 -31.93 17.70 6.81
N ASP A 93 -32.77 17.33 7.77
CA ASP A 93 -34.18 16.94 7.66
C ASP A 93 -34.57 15.63 6.97
N GLY A 94 -35.14 14.75 7.78
CA GLY A 94 -35.97 13.62 7.36
C GLY A 94 -35.52 12.30 7.98
N ILE A 95 -36.46 11.51 8.50
CA ILE A 95 -36.20 10.13 8.91
C ILE A 95 -35.65 9.39 7.68
N GLU A 96 -34.33 9.23 7.61
CA GLU A 96 -33.69 8.50 6.52
C GLU A 96 -33.96 7.01 6.68
N ASP A 97 -34.49 6.40 5.62
CA ASP A 97 -34.62 4.96 5.50
C ASP A 97 -33.26 4.30 5.81
N PRO A 98 -33.16 3.39 6.80
CA PRO A 98 -31.90 2.76 7.17
C PRO A 98 -31.21 2.05 6.01
N VAL A 99 -31.97 1.62 5.00
CA VAL A 99 -31.42 1.04 3.77
C VAL A 99 -30.71 2.11 2.95
N ARG A 100 -31.30 3.30 2.82
CA ARG A 100 -30.72 4.43 2.08
C ARG A 100 -29.44 4.93 2.77
N MET A 101 -29.46 4.98 4.10
CA MET A 101 -28.28 5.30 4.91
C MET A 101 -27.14 4.29 4.65
N TYR A 102 -27.43 2.98 4.71
CA TYR A 102 -26.44 1.94 4.46
C TYR A 102 -25.87 1.99 3.04
N LEU A 103 -26.71 2.18 2.02
CA LEU A 103 -26.25 2.29 0.63
C LEU A 103 -25.38 3.52 0.40
N LYS A 104 -25.69 4.65 1.06
CA LYS A 104 -24.84 5.84 1.04
C LYS A 104 -23.48 5.54 1.68
N GLN A 105 -23.46 4.84 2.82
CA GLN A 105 -22.21 4.44 3.51
C GLN A 105 -21.36 3.49 2.67
N MET A 106 -21.96 2.43 2.14
CA MET A 106 -21.24 1.46 1.30
C MET A 106 -20.77 2.09 -0.02
N GLY A 107 -21.50 3.05 -0.57
CA GLY A 107 -21.13 3.76 -1.79
C GLY A 107 -19.99 4.78 -1.62
N SER A 108 -19.73 5.22 -0.38
CA SER A 108 -18.58 6.10 -0.06
C SER A 108 -17.26 5.34 0.05
N ILE A 109 -17.30 4.01 0.21
CA ILE A 109 -16.09 3.18 0.32
C ILE A 109 -15.64 2.76 -1.09
N PRO A 110 -14.43 3.12 -1.53
CA PRO A 110 -13.94 2.72 -2.84
C PRO A 110 -13.70 1.21 -2.89
N LEU A 111 -13.98 0.60 -4.04
CA LEU A 111 -13.68 -0.81 -4.28
C LEU A 111 -12.17 -1.05 -4.23
N LEU A 112 -11.78 -2.21 -3.71
CA LEU A 112 -10.39 -2.65 -3.67
C LEU A 112 -9.89 -3.01 -5.06
N THR A 113 -8.61 -2.78 -5.29
CA THR A 113 -7.89 -3.32 -6.46
C THR A 113 -7.43 -4.75 -6.18
N TYR A 114 -7.20 -5.54 -7.24
CA TYR A 114 -6.72 -6.92 -7.12
C TYR A 114 -5.44 -7.05 -6.27
N GLU A 115 -4.51 -6.10 -6.40
CA GLU A 115 -3.28 -6.09 -5.60
C GLU A 115 -3.55 -5.82 -4.11
N GLN A 116 -4.49 -4.90 -3.81
CA GLN A 116 -4.90 -4.63 -2.43
C GLN A 116 -5.63 -5.83 -1.81
N GLU A 117 -6.47 -6.53 -2.56
CA GLU A 117 -7.12 -7.75 -2.08
C GLU A 117 -6.09 -8.83 -1.71
N ILE A 118 -5.06 -9.02 -2.55
CA ILE A 118 -3.99 -9.97 -2.25
C ILE A 118 -3.22 -9.55 -1.00
N GLN A 119 -2.88 -8.26 -0.88
CA GLN A 119 -2.12 -7.76 0.25
C GLN A 119 -2.89 -7.95 1.57
N ILE A 120 -4.16 -7.56 1.60
CA ILE A 120 -5.05 -7.77 2.75
C ILE A 120 -5.15 -9.27 3.07
N SER A 121 -5.28 -10.13 2.05
CA SER A 121 -5.36 -11.58 2.26
C SER A 121 -4.10 -12.13 2.94
N LYS A 122 -2.91 -11.68 2.52
CA LYS A 122 -1.63 -12.08 3.14
C LYS A 122 -1.50 -11.54 4.56
N ASP A 123 -1.91 -10.30 4.79
CA ASP A 123 -1.82 -9.67 6.10
C ASP A 123 -2.74 -10.38 7.11
N ILE A 124 -3.94 -10.79 6.68
CA ILE A 124 -4.85 -11.61 7.49
C ILE A 124 -4.21 -12.97 7.82
N GLU A 125 -3.64 -13.66 6.82
CA GLU A 125 -2.99 -14.97 7.02
C GLU A 125 -1.81 -14.86 8.01
N GLN A 126 -0.97 -13.82 7.87
CA GLN A 126 0.15 -13.55 8.77
C GLN A 126 -0.33 -13.26 10.20
N ALA A 127 -1.40 -12.47 10.35
CA ALA A 127 -1.98 -12.15 11.65
C ALA A 127 -2.58 -13.39 12.32
N GLU A 128 -3.26 -14.24 11.56
CA GLU A 128 -3.81 -15.51 12.04
C GLU A 128 -2.70 -16.44 12.54
N HIS A 129 -1.62 -16.59 11.77
CA HIS A 129 -0.44 -17.35 12.19
C HIS A 129 0.17 -16.82 13.50
N THR A 130 0.34 -15.51 13.59
CA THR A 130 0.88 -14.86 14.79
C THR A 130 -0.01 -15.09 16.01
N ALA A 131 -1.33 -15.01 15.83
CA ALA A 131 -2.29 -15.26 16.88
C ALA A 131 -2.25 -16.72 17.37
N PHE A 132 -2.13 -17.68 16.46
CA PHE A 132 -1.95 -19.09 16.83
C PHE A 132 -0.66 -19.33 17.59
N ASP A 133 0.46 -18.80 17.12
CA ASP A 133 1.75 -18.95 17.79
C ASP A 133 1.71 -18.39 19.21
N GLN A 134 1.07 -17.22 19.39
CA GLN A 134 0.86 -16.64 20.72
C GLN A 134 -0.06 -17.51 21.58
N LEU A 135 -1.20 -17.94 21.05
CA LEU A 135 -2.16 -18.77 21.79
C LEU A 135 -1.49 -20.06 22.28
N PHE A 136 -0.72 -20.72 21.42
CA PHE A 136 -0.06 -21.98 21.71
C PHE A 136 1.23 -21.83 22.51
N SER A 137 1.77 -20.62 22.65
CA SER A 137 2.90 -20.34 23.54
C SER A 137 2.54 -20.39 25.04
N TYR A 138 1.25 -20.28 25.37
CA TYR A 138 0.80 -20.30 26.76
C TYR A 138 0.75 -21.73 27.31
N SER A 139 1.29 -21.91 28.52
CA SER A 139 1.29 -23.21 29.21
C SER A 139 -0.11 -23.80 29.41
N LEU A 140 -1.15 -22.97 29.54
CA LEU A 140 -2.53 -23.40 29.72
C LEU A 140 -3.09 -24.20 28.53
N SER A 141 -2.67 -23.88 27.29
CA SER A 141 -3.14 -24.60 26.11
C SER A 141 -2.48 -25.96 25.93
N LEU A 142 -1.33 -26.17 26.58
CA LEU A 142 -0.51 -27.37 26.39
C LEU A 142 -1.23 -28.63 26.87
N ASP A 143 -1.88 -28.58 28.04
CA ASP A 143 -2.63 -29.73 28.57
C ASP A 143 -3.76 -30.16 27.63
N TYR A 144 -4.48 -29.19 27.05
CA TYR A 144 -5.54 -29.45 26.08
C TYR A 144 -4.99 -30.01 24.76
N GLN A 145 -3.84 -29.51 24.29
CA GLN A 145 -3.16 -30.03 23.10
C GLN A 145 -2.70 -31.48 23.31
N LEU A 146 -2.15 -31.81 24.49
CA LEU A 146 -1.74 -33.16 24.82
C LEU A 146 -2.94 -34.11 24.91
N ASP A 147 -4.05 -33.67 25.52
CA ASP A 147 -5.29 -34.46 25.57
C ASP A 147 -5.82 -34.75 24.16
N LEU A 148 -5.84 -33.76 23.28
CA LEU A 148 -6.21 -33.94 21.87
C LEU A 148 -5.26 -34.88 21.13
N ALA A 149 -3.94 -34.75 21.34
CA ALA A 149 -2.95 -35.62 20.72
C ALA A 149 -3.10 -37.08 21.19
N ASN A 150 -3.35 -37.30 22.48
CA ASN A 150 -3.59 -38.64 23.02
C ASN A 150 -4.87 -39.25 22.44
N LYS A 151 -5.97 -38.49 22.35
CA LYS A 151 -7.22 -38.97 21.74
C LYS A 151 -7.07 -39.33 20.27
N LEU A 152 -6.22 -38.62 19.53
CA LEU A 152 -5.86 -38.97 18.16
C LEU A 152 -5.08 -40.28 18.12
N ILE A 153 -4.07 -40.46 18.96
CA ILE A 153 -3.28 -41.71 19.03
C ILE A 153 -4.16 -42.91 19.40
N GLU A 154 -5.12 -42.71 20.30
CA GLU A 154 -6.08 -43.75 20.72
C GLU A 154 -7.19 -44.00 19.69
N HIS A 155 -7.17 -43.32 18.52
CA HIS A 155 -8.19 -43.35 17.48
C HIS A 155 -9.61 -43.02 17.97
N ASN A 156 -9.71 -42.26 19.06
CA ASN A 156 -10.99 -41.86 19.65
C ASN A 156 -11.60 -40.66 18.92
N GLU A 157 -10.77 -39.89 18.21
CA GLU A 157 -11.18 -38.73 17.41
C GLU A 157 -10.86 -38.92 15.93
N ARG A 158 -11.65 -38.28 15.06
CA ARG A 158 -11.42 -38.33 13.62
C ARG A 158 -10.28 -37.41 13.24
N PHE A 159 -9.24 -37.96 12.62
CA PHE A 159 -8.06 -37.22 12.13
C PHE A 159 -8.44 -35.99 11.30
N ASP A 160 -9.41 -36.14 10.38
CA ASP A 160 -9.86 -35.07 9.48
C ASP A 160 -10.54 -33.88 10.20
N GLN A 161 -10.99 -34.05 11.44
CA GLN A 161 -11.60 -32.96 12.23
C GLN A 161 -10.56 -32.11 12.95
N LEU A 162 -9.38 -32.67 13.23
CA LEU A 162 -8.37 -32.02 14.06
C LEU A 162 -7.16 -31.57 13.23
N VAL A 163 -6.87 -32.25 12.14
CA VAL A 163 -5.67 -31.98 11.33
C VAL A 163 -6.07 -31.45 9.95
N ILE A 164 -5.60 -30.25 9.63
CA ILE A 164 -5.82 -29.64 8.32
C ILE A 164 -5.02 -30.41 7.27
N GLU A 165 -5.72 -31.07 6.34
CA GLU A 165 -5.15 -31.98 5.32
C GLU A 165 -3.97 -31.35 4.54
N LYS A 166 -3.99 -30.04 4.30
CA LYS A 166 -2.93 -29.31 3.59
C LYS A 166 -1.56 -29.33 4.30
N LYS A 167 -1.51 -29.64 5.60
CA LYS A 167 -0.27 -29.63 6.39
C LYS A 167 0.30 -31.04 6.65
N VAL A 168 -0.29 -32.10 6.11
CA VAL A 168 0.12 -33.49 6.38
C VAL A 168 0.70 -34.14 5.13
N MET A 169 1.95 -34.58 5.23
CA MET A 169 2.65 -35.30 4.14
C MET A 169 2.23 -36.78 4.04
N ASN A 170 1.78 -37.38 5.15
CA ASN A 170 1.48 -38.82 5.21
C ASN A 170 0.21 -39.12 6.03
N ARG A 171 -0.96 -38.99 5.41
CA ARG A 171 -2.26 -39.37 6.02
C ARG A 171 -2.41 -40.88 6.20
N ALA A 172 -1.72 -41.68 5.38
CA ALA A 172 -1.87 -43.13 5.35
C ALA A 172 -1.38 -43.82 6.64
N GLU A 173 -0.31 -43.30 7.23
CA GLU A 173 0.32 -43.84 8.45
C GLU A 173 -0.58 -43.76 9.70
N TYR A 174 -1.60 -42.90 9.70
CA TYR A 174 -2.59 -42.84 10.79
C TYR A 174 -3.62 -43.98 10.72
N TYR A 175 -3.84 -44.56 9.53
CA TYR A 175 -4.87 -45.58 9.31
C TYR A 175 -4.30 -47.00 9.15
N GLU A 176 -2.96 -47.16 9.22
CA GLU A 176 -2.26 -48.45 9.25
C GLU A 176 -2.07 -48.94 10.69
#